data_AF-A0AAW6V296-F1
#
_entry.id   AF-A0AAW6V296-F1
#
_cell.length_a   1.000
_cell.length_b   1.000
_cell.length_c   1.000
_cell.angle_alpha   90.00
_cell.angle_beta   90.00
_cell.angle_gamma   90.00
#
_symmetry.space_group_name_H-M   'P 1'
#
loop_
_entity.id
_entity.type
_entity.pdbx_description
1 polymer ?
#
loop_
_entity_poly.entity_id
_entity_poly.type
_entity_poly.pdbx_seq_one_letter_code
_entity_poly.pdbx_strand_id
1 'polypeptide(L)' 'MNHNDMYSMKNFDFLARSFARMHAQGQPVDLQAIVGNMDEEHREWFCQRYELYCRQVNSPAEAAH' A
#
# COMPACT_ATOMS: atom_id res chain seq x y z
N MET A 1 -5.34 -5.12 -25.50
CA MET A 1 -5.77 -4.49 -24.24
C MET A 1 -5.03 -5.15 -23.09
N ASN A 2 -4.36 -4.35 -22.27
CA ASN A 2 -3.33 -4.77 -21.33
C ASN A 2 -3.94 -5.25 -20.00
N HIS A 3 -4.30 -6.54 -19.91
CA HIS A 3 -4.80 -7.14 -18.65
C HIS A 3 -3.77 -7.04 -17.50
N ASN A 4 -2.49 -6.83 -17.81
CA ASN A 4 -1.41 -6.77 -16.83
C ASN A 4 -1.45 -5.50 -15.95
N ASP A 5 -1.98 -4.41 -16.50
CA ASP A 5 -2.04 -3.10 -15.83
C ASP A 5 -3.09 -3.11 -14.69
N MET A 6 -4.26 -3.71 -14.96
CA MET A 6 -5.35 -3.81 -13.99
C MET A 6 -5.03 -4.75 -12.82
N TYR A 7 -4.25 -5.81 -13.08
CA TYR A 7 -3.74 -6.69 -12.02
C TYR A 7 -2.62 -6.02 -11.22
N SER A 8 -1.74 -5.26 -11.87
CA SER A 8 -0.67 -4.51 -11.21
C SER A 8 -1.25 -3.47 -10.24
N MET A 9 -2.18 -2.62 -10.69
CA MET A 9 -2.80 -1.62 -9.80
C MET A 9 -3.52 -2.22 -8.60
N LYS A 10 -4.28 -3.31 -8.79
CA LYS A 10 -4.96 -4.01 -7.67
C LYS A 10 -3.97 -4.67 -6.71
N ASN A 11 -2.89 -5.24 -7.24
CA ASN A 11 -1.85 -5.85 -6.41
C ASN A 11 -1.10 -4.77 -5.60
N PHE A 12 -0.85 -3.60 -6.19
CA PHE A 12 -0.22 -2.48 -5.49
C PHE A 12 -1.13 -1.86 -4.42
N ASP A 13 -2.43 -1.69 -4.67
CA ASP A 13 -3.38 -1.22 -3.65
C ASP A 13 -3.45 -2.20 -2.47
N PHE A 14 -3.49 -3.51 -2.76
CA PHE A 14 -3.45 -4.55 -1.72
C PHE A 14 -2.16 -4.53 -0.90
N LEU A 15 -1.01 -4.36 -1.57
CA LEU A 15 0.29 -4.22 -0.92
C LEU A 15 0.30 -2.97 -0.02
N ALA A 16 -0.08 -1.81 -0.55
CA ALA A 16 -0.12 -0.56 0.21
C ALA A 16 -0.96 -0.67 1.49
N ARG A 17 -2.15 -1.30 1.40
CA ARG A 17 -3.04 -1.57 2.55
C ARG A 17 -2.41 -2.53 3.55
N SER A 18 -1.88 -3.65 3.07
CA SER A 18 -1.28 -4.69 3.92
C SER A 18 -0.07 -4.15 4.66
N PHE A 19 0.78 -3.40 3.97
CA PHE A 19 1.97 -2.79 4.54
C PHE A 19 1.63 -1.69 5.55
N ALA A 20 0.68 -0.80 5.26
CA ALA A 20 0.23 0.19 6.23
C ALA A 20 -0.29 -0.48 7.51
N ARG A 21 -1.00 -1.62 7.36
CA ARG A 21 -1.50 -2.41 8.50
C ARG A 21 -0.41 -3.16 9.26
N MET A 22 0.58 -3.68 8.56
CA MET A 22 1.75 -4.31 9.18
C MET A 22 2.57 -3.28 9.98
N HIS A 23 2.79 -2.09 9.40
CA HIS A 23 3.49 -1.00 10.08
C HIS A 23 2.75 -0.52 11.33
N ALA A 24 1.42 -0.35 11.25
CA ALA A 24 0.60 0.03 12.40
C ALA A 24 0.59 -1.04 13.52
N GLN A 25 0.77 -2.31 13.17
CA GLN A 25 0.92 -3.41 14.13
C GLN A 25 2.34 -3.57 14.69
N GLY A 26 3.29 -2.70 14.30
CA GLY A 26 4.69 -2.77 14.72
C GLY A 26 5.50 -3.83 13.98
N GLN A 27 5.00 -4.38 12.87
CA GLN A 27 5.79 -5.25 12.03
C GLN A 27 6.74 -4.43 11.13
N PRO A 28 7.99 -4.88 10.95
CA PRO A 28 8.91 -4.23 10.05
C PRO A 28 8.43 -4.38 8.60
N VAL A 29 8.26 -3.23 7.93
CA VAL A 29 7.87 -3.17 6.52
C VAL A 29 9.04 -2.61 5.73
N ASP A 30 9.49 -3.38 4.75
CA ASP A 30 10.58 -2.98 3.87
C ASP A 30 10.05 -2.13 2.70
N LEU A 31 9.77 -0.86 3.02
CA LEU A 31 9.30 0.13 2.03
C LEU A 31 10.28 0.26 0.86
N GLN A 32 11.60 0.15 1.11
CA GLN A 32 12.62 0.23 0.07
C GLN A 32 12.56 -0.93 -0.92
N ALA A 33 12.33 -2.17 -0.47
CA ALA A 33 12.15 -3.29 -1.39
C ALA A 33 10.90 -3.14 -2.28
N ILE A 34 9.87 -2.46 -1.79
CA ILE A 34 8.61 -2.22 -2.51
C ILE A 34 8.78 -1.07 -3.50
N VAL A 35 9.26 0.09 -3.04
CA VAL A 35 9.45 1.27 -3.90
C VAL A 35 10.64 1.13 -4.84
N GLY A 36 11.61 0.27 -4.52
CA GLY A 36 12.76 -0.01 -5.39
C GLY A 36 12.41 -0.79 -6.65
N ASN A 37 11.24 -1.44 -6.68
CA ASN A 37 10.69 -2.07 -7.89
C ASN A 37 9.66 -1.17 -8.61
N MET A 38 9.43 0.05 -8.11
CA MET A 38 8.45 0.99 -8.65
C MET A 38 9.14 2.15 -9.36
N ASP A 39 8.47 2.65 -10.41
CA ASP A 39 8.84 3.92 -11.05
C ASP A 39 8.55 5.12 -10.14
N GLU A 40 9.12 6.29 -10.43
CA GLU A 40 8.97 7.49 -9.58
C GLU A 40 7.50 7.85 -9.35
N GLU A 41 6.67 7.81 -10.40
CA GLU A 41 5.23 8.09 -10.32
C GLU A 41 4.50 7.10 -9.39
N HIS A 42 4.86 5.81 -9.47
CA HIS A 42 4.29 4.77 -8.62
C HIS A 42 4.73 4.92 -7.16
N ARG A 43 5.97 5.36 -6.94
CA ARG A 43 6.49 5.65 -5.59
C ARG A 43 5.76 6.80 -4.94
N GLU A 44 5.52 7.90 -5.67
CA GLU A 44 4.74 9.02 -5.18
C GLU A 44 3.30 8.62 -4.87
N TRP A 45 2.66 7.89 -5.78
CA TRP A 45 1.32 7.34 -5.57
C TRP A 45 1.26 6.43 -4.34
N PHE A 46 2.23 5.52 -4.20
CA PHE A 46 2.32 4.59 -3.07
C PHE A 46 2.50 5.34 -1.74
N CYS A 47 3.34 6.39 -1.71
CA CYS A 47 3.55 7.19 -0.51
C CYS A 47 2.25 7.85 -0.04
N GLN A 48 1.51 8.50 -0.95
CA GLN A 48 0.22 9.12 -0.63
C GLN A 48 -0.80 8.09 -0.14
N ARG A 49 -0.87 6.94 -0.81
CA ARG A 49 -1.81 5.87 -0.48
C ARG A 49 -1.48 5.20 0.85
N TYR A 50 -0.20 4.97 1.10
CA TYR A 50 0.32 4.40 2.33
C TYR A 50 0.02 5.30 3.53
N GLU A 51 0.19 6.61 3.43
CA GLU A 51 -0.18 7.57 4.49
C GLU A 51 -1.70 7.53 4.78
N LEU A 52 -2.51 7.54 3.72
CA LEU A 52 -3.96 7.42 3.83
C LEU A 52 -4.36 6.12 4.54
N TYR A 53 -3.77 5.00 4.14
CA TYR A 53 -4.03 3.73 4.80
C TYR A 53 -3.52 3.70 6.21
N CYS A 54 -2.34 4.23 6.52
CA CYS A 54 -1.81 4.29 7.88
C CYS A 54 -2.80 5.03 8.82
N ARG A 55 -3.39 6.12 8.32
CA ARG A 55 -4.45 6.85 9.03
C ARG A 55 -5.73 6.04 9.16
N GLN A 56 -6.13 5.28 8.13
CA GLN A 56 -7.28 4.36 8.20
C GLN A 56 -7.04 3.19 9.16
N VAL A 57 -5.87 2.55 9.16
CA VAL A 57 -5.61 1.41 10.05
C VAL A 57 -5.54 1.85 11.52
N ASN A 58 -5.06 3.08 11.75
CA ASN A 58 -5.09 3.70 13.07
C ASN A 58 -6.49 4.22 13.47
N SER A 59 -7.46 4.16 12.55
CA SER A 59 -8.88 4.44 12.79
C SER A 59 -9.62 3.09 12.87
N PRO A 60 -9.85 2.51 14.06
CA PRO A 60 -10.41 1.16 14.22
C PRO A 60 -11.88 0.99 13.78
N ALA A 61 -12.45 1.90 12.98
CA ALA A 61 -13.88 1.98 12.69
C ALA A 61 -14.37 1.10 11.52
N GLU A 62 -13.50 0.52 10.69
CA GLU A 62 -13.91 -0.18 9.44
C GLU A 62 -13.23 -1.55 9.27
N ALA A 63 -13.15 -2.34 10.36
CA ALA A 63 -12.69 -3.74 10.31
C ALA A 63 -13.83 -4.77 10.18
N ALA A 64 -15.05 -4.34 9.82
CA ALA A 64 -16.20 -5.23 9.69
C ALA A 64 -16.96 -4.98 8.37
N HIS A 65 -16.58 -5.69 7.32
CA HIS A 65 -17.49 -6.09 6.25
C HIS A 65 -17.01 -7.38 5.60
#